data_AF-A0A7I8D8C3-F1
#
_entry.id   AF-A0A7I8D8C3-F1
#
_cell.length_a   1.000
_cell.length_b   1.000
_cell.length_c   1.000
_cell.angle_alpha   90.00
_cell.angle_beta   90.00
_cell.angle_gamma   90.00
#
_symmetry.space_group_name_H-M   'P 1'
#
loop_
_entity.id
_entity.type
_entity.pdbx_description
1 polymer ?
#
loop_
_entity_poly.entity_id
_entity_poly.type
_entity_poly.pdbx_seq_one_letter_code
_entity_poly.pdbx_strand_id
1 'polypeptide(L)' 'MSQYKTSPLFTEAERLALQYTDAITFTDQDVDDELFAELRKHYTDDQLVELTAVIAWENFSSKFNRALRVTSQGFYKQS' A
#
# COMPACT_ATOMS: atom_id res chain seq x y z
N MET A 1 6.90 8.23 -11.15
CA MET A 1 5.45 7.99 -11.18
C MET A 1 5.22 6.49 -11.23
N SER A 2 4.34 6.00 -10.37
CA SER A 2 4.04 4.58 -10.22
C SER A 2 3.30 4.08 -11.47
N GLN A 3 3.94 3.18 -12.22
CA GLN A 3 3.46 2.70 -13.53
C GLN A 3 2.18 1.85 -13.44
N TYR A 4 1.76 1.47 -12.23
CA TYR A 4 0.58 0.61 -12.03
C TYR A 4 -0.72 1.27 -12.51
N LYS A 5 -0.82 2.61 -12.44
CA LYS A 5 -2.06 3.34 -12.75
C LYS A 5 -2.55 3.12 -14.19
N THR A 6 -1.64 2.92 -15.13
CA THR A 6 -1.96 2.73 -16.55
C THR A 6 -1.51 1.36 -17.08
N SER A 7 -0.90 0.53 -16.24
CA SER A 7 -0.39 -0.76 -16.66
C SER A 7 -1.54 -1.75 -16.90
N PRO A 8 -1.55 -2.47 -18.03
CA PRO A 8 -2.54 -3.50 -18.31
C PRO A 8 -2.37 -4.76 -17.46
N LEU A 9 -1.27 -4.86 -16.69
CA LEU A 9 -0.98 -6.00 -15.82
C LEU A 9 -1.84 -6.03 -14.55
N PHE A 10 -2.49 -4.92 -14.22
CA PHE A 10 -3.33 -4.80 -13.03
C PHE A 10 -4.79 -4.73 -13.42
N THR A 11 -5.61 -5.45 -12.67
CA THR A 11 -7.06 -5.27 -12.64
C THR A 11 -7.42 -3.93 -11.99
N GLU A 12 -8.68 -3.55 -12.11
CA GLU A 12 -9.16 -2.32 -11.48
C GLU A 12 -9.07 -2.37 -9.95
N ALA A 13 -9.45 -3.51 -9.35
CA ALA A 13 -9.37 -3.72 -7.92
C ALA A 13 -7.91 -3.61 -7.40
N GLU A 14 -6.94 -4.13 -8.15
CA GLU A 14 -5.52 -4.02 -7.79
C GLU A 14 -5.00 -2.59 -7.93
N ARG A 15 -5.42 -1.85 -8.97
CA ARG A 15 -5.07 -0.43 -9.12
C ARG A 15 -5.60 0.41 -7.96
N LEU A 16 -6.85 0.19 -7.56
CA LEU A 16 -7.46 0.89 -6.43
C LEU A 16 -6.74 0.56 -5.11
N ALA A 17 -6.37 -0.71 -4.88
CA ALA A 17 -5.60 -1.10 -3.70
C ALA A 17 -4.21 -0.44 -3.66
N LEU A 18 -3.54 -0.30 -4.82
CA LEU A 18 -2.26 0.40 -4.92
C LEU A 18 -2.40 1.92 -4.73
N GLN A 19 -3.47 2.52 -5.23
CA GLN A 19 -3.79 3.93 -4.97
C GLN A 19 -4.08 4.18 -3.49
N TYR A 20 -4.82 3.27 -2.84
CA TYR A 20 -5.05 3.29 -1.40
C TYR A 20 -3.75 3.16 -0.60
N THR A 21 -2.86 2.27 -1.04
CA THR A 21 -1.52 2.11 -0.46
C THR A 21 -0.70 3.38 -0.56
N ASP A 22 -0.69 4.04 -1.72
CA ASP A 22 -0.02 5.33 -1.92
C ASP A 22 -0.59 6.38 -0.94
N ALA A 23 -1.92 6.50 -0.87
CA ALA A 23 -2.61 7.47 -0.02
C ALA A 23 -2.29 7.32 1.48
N ILE A 24 -2.20 6.09 2.00
CA ILE A 24 -1.83 5.84 3.41
C ILE A 24 -0.33 6.05 3.66
N THR A 25 0.50 5.86 2.64
CA THR A 25 1.97 5.86 2.79
C THR A 25 2.58 7.25 2.70
N PHE A 26 2.07 8.07 1.76
CA PHE A 26 2.57 9.41 1.51
C PHE A 26 1.92 10.43 2.44
N THR A 27 2.74 11.18 3.18
CA THR A 27 2.25 12.13 4.21
C THR A 27 1.56 13.37 3.65
N ASP A 28 1.68 13.60 2.34
CA ASP A 28 1.02 14.68 1.60
C ASP A 28 -0.28 14.23 0.91
N GLN A 29 -0.70 12.98 1.16
CA GLN A 29 -1.93 12.39 0.61
C GLN A 29 -2.85 11.96 1.75
N ASP A 30 -4.12 11.74 1.40
CA ASP A 30 -5.12 11.21 2.32
C ASP A 30 -6.07 10.28 1.54
N VAL A 31 -6.77 9.42 2.26
CA VAL A 31 -7.82 8.57 1.69
C VAL A 31 -9.09 9.39 1.63
N ASP A 32 -9.51 9.78 0.43
CA ASP A 32 -10.79 10.46 0.24
C ASP A 32 -11.98 9.47 0.19
N ASP A 33 -13.17 10.01 0.40
CA ASP A 33 -14.43 9.25 0.42
C ASP A 33 -14.71 8.59 -0.94
N GLU A 34 -14.25 9.18 -2.05
CA GLU A 34 -14.45 8.65 -3.41
C GLU A 34 -13.63 7.38 -3.62
N LEU A 35 -12.34 7.40 -3.27
CA LEU A 35 -11.47 6.24 -3.30
C LEU A 35 -12.00 5.12 -2.40
N PHE A 36 -12.48 5.47 -1.19
CA PHE A 36 -13.05 4.49 -0.27
C PHE A 36 -14.36 3.88 -0.81
N ALA A 37 -15.18 4.68 -1.50
CA ALA A 37 -16.39 4.19 -2.16
C ALA A 37 -16.08 3.25 -3.34
N GLU A 38 -15.07 3.56 -4.16
CA GLU A 38 -14.64 2.67 -5.25
C GLU A 38 -14.08 1.35 -4.73
N LEU A 39 -13.28 1.38 -3.66
CA LEU A 39 -12.74 0.19 -3.01
C LEU A 39 -13.85 -0.76 -2.52
N ARG A 40 -14.92 -0.23 -1.92
CA ARG A 40 -16.07 -1.03 -1.44
C ARG A 40 -16.86 -1.72 -2.55
N LYS A 41 -16.64 -1.37 -3.82
CA LYS A 41 -17.21 -2.13 -4.95
C LYS A 41 -16.47 -3.44 -5.21
N HIS A 42 -15.24 -3.56 -4.72
CA HIS A 42 -14.35 -4.69 -4.99
C HIS A 42 -13.99 -5.51 -3.74
N TYR A 43 -13.99 -4.87 -2.56
CA TYR A 43 -13.57 -5.48 -1.31
C TYR A 43 -14.69 -5.40 -0.26
N THR A 44 -14.79 -6.43 0.57
CA THR A 44 -15.63 -6.39 1.78
C THR A 44 -15.01 -5.48 2.85
N ASP A 45 -15.81 -5.06 3.83
CA ASP A 45 -15.31 -4.27 4.95
C ASP A 45 -14.16 -5.00 5.70
N ASP A 46 -14.28 -6.32 5.90
CA ASP A 46 -13.22 -7.13 6.53
C ASP A 46 -11.92 -7.13 5.70
N GLN A 47 -12.03 -7.26 4.37
CA GLN A 47 -10.88 -7.19 3.47
C GLN A 47 -10.22 -5.81 3.48
N LEU A 48 -11.01 -4.73 3.59
CA LEU A 48 -10.47 -3.38 3.71
C LEU A 48 -9.76 -3.18 5.03
N VAL A 49 -10.32 -3.65 6.15
CA VAL A 49 -9.64 -3.62 7.45
C VAL A 49 -8.31 -4.36 7.40
N GLU A 50 -8.29 -5.55 6.80
CA GLU A 50 -7.06 -6.33 6.63
C GLU A 50 -6.03 -5.62 5.75
N LEU A 51 -6.47 -5.06 4.62
CA LEU A 51 -5.62 -4.27 3.72
C LEU A 51 -5.01 -3.07 4.44
N THR A 52 -5.81 -2.28 5.16
CA THR A 52 -5.32 -1.14 5.95
C THR A 52 -4.31 -1.58 7.00
N ALA A 53 -4.57 -2.69 7.69
CA ALA A 53 -3.68 -3.21 8.72
C ALA A 53 -2.31 -3.61 8.15
N VAL A 54 -2.29 -4.30 7.01
CA VAL A 54 -1.05 -4.69 6.32
C VAL A 54 -0.26 -3.46 5.88
N ILE A 55 -0.92 -2.48 5.24
CA ILE A 55 -0.26 -1.24 4.79
C ILE A 55 0.33 -0.47 6.00
N ALA A 56 -0.45 -0.34 7.08
CA ALA A 56 0.00 0.35 8.30
C ALA A 56 1.20 -0.36 8.95
N TRP A 57 1.17 -1.69 9.01
CA TRP A 57 2.28 -2.49 9.51
C TRP A 57 3.56 -2.30 8.69
N GLU A 58 3.48 -2.38 7.36
CA GLU A 58 4.63 -2.17 6.49
C GLU A 58 5.19 -0.75 6.60
N ASN A 59 4.32 0.26 6.68
CA ASN A 59 4.72 1.65 6.88
C ASN A 59 5.43 1.86 8.21
N PHE A 60 4.91 1.26 9.29
CA PHE A 60 5.56 1.27 10.59
C PHE A 60 6.92 0.57 10.54
N SER A 61 6.95 -0.66 10.04
CA SER A 61 8.16 -1.50 9.95
C SER A 61 9.27 -0.78 9.16
N SER A 62 8.92 -0.23 7.99
CA SER A 62 9.84 0.52 7.14
C SER A 62 10.41 1.76 7.84
N LYS A 63 9.54 2.59 8.46
CA LYS A 63 9.96 3.79 9.20
C LYS A 63 10.79 3.46 10.43
N PHE A 64 10.42 2.43 11.18
CA PHE A 64 11.13 1.93 12.35
C PHE A 64 12.54 1.45 11.98
N ASN A 65 12.64 0.56 10.98
CA ASN A 65 13.92 0.03 10.50
C ASN A 65 14.84 1.16 10.01
N ARG A 66 14.28 2.12 9.26
CA ARG A 66 15.03 3.29 8.78
C ARG A 66 15.53 4.17 9.93
N ALA A 67 14.67 4.47 10.92
CA ALA A 67 15.03 5.31 12.05
C ALA A 67 16.16 4.70 12.90
N LEU A 68 16.12 3.38 13.09
CA LEU A 68 17.12 2.66 13.88
C LEU A 68 18.34 2.19 13.07
N ARG A 69 18.40 2.53 11.78
CA ARG A 69 19.45 2.07 10.85
C ARG A 69 19.62 0.55 10.87
N VAL A 70 18.51 -0.17 11.03
CA VAL A 70 18.47 -1.63 10.88
C VAL A 70 18.79 -1.92 9.44
N THR A 71 20.03 -2.31 9.17
CA THR A 71 20.45 -2.74 7.85
C THR A 71 19.77 -4.08 7.56
N SER A 72 19.31 -4.26 6.32
CA SER A 72 19.00 -5.61 5.85
C SER A 72 20.25 -6.45 6.12
N GLN A 73 20.12 -7.57 6.84
CA GLN A 73 21.27 -8.39 7.26
C GLN A 73 21.92 -9.15 6.08
N GLY A 74 21.84 -8.63 4.85
CA GLY A 74 22.48 -9.22 3.67
C GLY A 74 21.93 -10.60 3.27
N PHE A 75 20.83 -11.07 3.89
CA PHE A 75 20.28 -12.41 3.62
C PHE A 75 19.50 -12.50 2.30
N TYR A 76 19.15 -11.38 1.67
CA TYR A 76 18.64 -11.38 0.30
C TYR A 76 19.81 -11.36 -0.68
N LYS A 77 20.19 -12.54 -1.16
CA LYS A 77 20.92 -12.67 -2.42
C LYS A 77 19.93 -12.44 -3.56
N GLN A 78 20.14 -11.40 -4.35
CA GLN A 78 19.69 -11.44 -5.75
C GLN A 78 20.51 -12.54 -6.43
N SER A 79 19.91 -13.70 -6.58
CA SER A 79 20.33 -14.70 -7.57
C SER A 79 19.86 -14.30 -8.95
#